data_AF-A0A329Z8T8-F1
#
_entry.id   AF-A0A329Z8T8-F1
#
_cell.length_a   1.000
_cell.length_b   1.000
_cell.length_c   1.000
_cell.angle_alpha   90.00
_cell.angle_beta   90.00
_cell.angle_gamma   90.00
#
_symmetry.space_group_name_H-M   'P 1'
#
loop_
_entity.id
_entity.type
_entity.pdbx_description
1 polymer ?
#
loop_
_entity_poly.entity_id
_entity_poly.type
_entity_poly.pdbx_seq_one_letter_code
_entity_poly.pdbx_strand_id
1 'polypeptide(L)'
;MFCVFGNILKTFAFIMLFANYCFAEVREDICVQYEIRESFNSGWSKKYKVEGIFYDGSELNFKLGTLEFNSFDSYLAVFWDRDEVSLIQLESKYYGSIIGDNYGIDQRGIKWKISDGYMCY
;
A
#
# COMPACT_ATOMS: atom_id res chain seq x y z
N MET A 1 -10.19 0.23 -37.21
CA MET A 1 -11.30 0.02 -38.17
C MET A 1 -12.34 -0.80 -37.42
N PHE A 2 -13.38 -0.21 -36.83
CA PHE A 2 -14.56 0.37 -37.48
C PHE A 2 -14.86 1.82 -37.06
N CYS A 3 -15.21 2.64 -38.04
CA CYS A 3 -15.87 3.94 -37.92
C CYS A 3 -17.40 3.73 -37.95
N VAL A 4 -18.15 4.48 -37.15
CA VAL A 4 -19.59 4.70 -37.40
C VAL A 4 -19.75 6.09 -38.01
N PHE A 5 -20.36 6.13 -39.20
CA PHE A 5 -20.61 7.31 -40.01
C PHE A 5 -21.69 8.22 -39.40
N GLY A 6 -21.44 9.53 -39.45
CA GLY A 6 -22.42 10.50 -39.94
C GLY A 6 -23.43 11.08 -38.95
N ASN A 7 -23.22 12.35 -38.64
CA ASN A 7 -24.22 13.38 -38.30
C ASN A 7 -25.02 13.26 -36.99
N ILE A 8 -24.36 13.51 -35.87
CA ILE A 8 -24.96 14.27 -34.75
C ILE A 8 -23.95 15.33 -34.28
N LEU A 9 -23.68 16.27 -35.18
CA LEU A 9 -22.94 17.51 -34.94
C LEU A 9 -23.82 18.44 -34.10
N LYS A 10 -23.93 18.18 -32.78
CA LYS A 10 -24.34 19.17 -31.75
C LYS A 10 -24.29 18.69 -30.29
N THR A 11 -23.86 17.45 -30.02
CA THR A 11 -23.85 16.92 -28.63
C THR A 11 -22.51 16.27 -28.27
N PHE A 12 -21.39 16.85 -28.70
CA PHE A 12 -20.04 16.26 -28.50
C PHE A 12 -19.18 16.96 -27.45
N ALA A 13 -19.76 17.84 -26.62
CA ALA A 13 -19.01 18.59 -25.60
C ALA A 13 -19.17 18.08 -24.16
N PHE A 14 -19.96 17.03 -23.90
CA PHE A 14 -20.28 16.60 -22.54
C PHE A 14 -19.56 15.31 -22.07
N ILE A 15 -18.89 14.58 -22.97
CA ILE A 15 -18.32 13.24 -22.66
C ILE A 15 -16.79 13.26 -22.47
N MET A 16 -16.12 14.41 -22.62
CA MET A 16 -14.68 14.55 -22.32
C MET A 16 -14.35 14.81 -20.83
N LEU A 17 -15.29 14.59 -19.91
CA LEU A 17 -15.07 14.82 -18.47
C LEU A 17 -14.63 13.57 -17.67
N PHE A 18 -14.53 12.41 -18.31
CA PHE A 18 -13.92 11.22 -17.69
C PHE A 18 -12.45 11.13 -18.09
N ALA A 19 -11.66 12.11 -17.66
CA ALA A 19 -10.21 11.97 -17.65
C ALA A 19 -9.88 10.76 -16.76
N ASN A 20 -9.44 9.66 -17.40
CA ASN A 20 -8.96 8.50 -16.68
C ASN A 20 -7.63 8.89 -16.02
N TYR A 21 -7.65 9.14 -14.71
CA TYR A 21 -6.43 9.24 -13.92
C TYR A 21 -5.86 7.82 -13.79
N CYS A 22 -4.78 7.54 -14.50
CA CYS A 22 -3.97 6.37 -14.22
C CYS A 22 -3.05 6.73 -13.06
N PHE A 23 -3.45 6.36 -11.84
CA PHE A 23 -2.52 6.38 -10.71
C PHE A 23 -1.58 5.20 -10.90
N ALA A 24 -0.32 5.49 -11.19
CA ALA A 24 0.72 4.48 -11.19
C ALA A 24 1.03 4.14 -9.72
N GLU A 25 0.63 2.94 -9.31
CA GLU A 25 0.92 2.42 -7.99
C GLU A 25 2.25 1.66 -8.03
N VAL A 26 3.23 2.12 -7.26
CA VAL A 26 4.56 1.51 -7.22
C VAL A 26 4.53 0.36 -6.23
N ARG A 27 4.70 -0.86 -6.75
CA ARG A 27 4.95 -2.04 -5.93
C ARG A 27 6.44 -2.17 -5.68
N GLU A 28 6.81 -2.34 -4.42
CA GLU A 28 8.20 -2.49 -4.00
C GLU A 28 8.42 -3.86 -3.36
N ASP A 29 9.54 -4.50 -3.72
CA ASP A 29 10.03 -5.68 -3.04
C ASP A 29 10.56 -5.28 -1.66
N ILE A 30 9.92 -5.76 -0.60
CA ILE A 30 10.28 -5.46 0.78
C ILE A 30 10.54 -6.73 1.57
N CYS A 31 11.22 -6.57 2.70
CA CYS A 31 11.50 -7.64 3.63
C CYS A 31 10.81 -7.37 4.96
N VAL A 32 9.96 -8.30 5.41
CA VAL A 32 9.15 -8.13 6.61
C VAL A 32 9.33 -9.27 7.62
N GLN A 33 9.19 -8.93 8.90
CA GLN A 33 9.14 -9.86 10.02
C GLN A 33 8.07 -9.38 11.00
N TYR A 34 7.16 -10.26 11.41
CA TYR A 34 6.23 -9.97 12.50
C TYR A 34 6.78 -10.45 13.85
N GLU A 35 6.35 -9.78 14.91
CA GLU A 35 6.67 -10.11 16.30
C GLU A 35 5.97 -11.40 16.74
N ILE A 36 6.74 -12.33 17.31
CA ILE A 36 6.25 -13.53 17.96
C ILE A 36 6.19 -13.25 19.45
N ARG A 37 4.98 -13.30 20.02
CA ARG A 37 4.73 -13.19 21.45
C ARG A 37 4.25 -14.53 21.99
N GLU A 38 5.18 -15.33 22.50
CA GLU A 38 4.85 -16.55 23.24
C GLU A 38 4.94 -16.30 24.74
N SER A 39 4.23 -17.08 25.56
CA SER A 39 4.14 -16.88 27.02
C SER A 39 5.50 -16.90 27.74
N PHE A 40 6.54 -17.44 27.12
CA PHE A 40 7.88 -17.59 27.69
C PHE A 40 9.01 -17.01 26.84
N ASN A 41 8.73 -16.48 25.65
CA ASN A 41 9.74 -15.90 24.78
C ASN A 41 9.15 -14.84 23.84
N SER A 42 9.91 -13.78 23.58
CA SER A 42 9.59 -12.78 22.56
C SER A 42 10.68 -12.78 21.49
N GLY A 43 10.26 -12.65 20.25
CA GLY A 43 11.19 -12.68 19.12
C GLY A 43 10.58 -12.18 17.84
N TRP A 44 11.36 -12.31 16.76
CA TRP A 44 10.91 -12.01 15.42
C TRP A 44 10.72 -13.33 14.67
N SER A 45 9.69 -13.38 13.83
CA SER A 45 9.56 -14.44 12.83
C SER A 45 10.74 -14.45 11.86
N LYS A 46 10.83 -15.51 11.04
CA LYS A 46 11.75 -15.50 9.90
C LYS A 46 11.46 -14.32 8.97
N LYS A 47 12.44 -13.92 8.17
CA LYS A 47 12.28 -12.90 7.14
C LYS A 47 11.40 -13.42 6.00
N TYR A 48 10.48 -12.58 5.52
CA TYR A 48 9.65 -12.84 4.35
C TYR A 48 9.89 -11.74 3.32
N LYS A 49 10.26 -12.14 2.10
CA LYS A 49 10.30 -11.23 0.96
C LYS A 49 8.91 -11.17 0.32
N VAL A 50 8.33 -9.98 0.24
CA VAL A 50 6.94 -9.74 -0.19
C VAL A 50 6.85 -8.48 -1.03
N GLU A 51 5.77 -8.34 -1.79
CA GLU A 51 5.44 -7.09 -2.48
C GLU A 51 4.62 -6.20 -1.54
N GLY A 52 4.97 -4.92 -1.50
CA GLY A 52 4.30 -3.91 -0.70
C GLY A 52 4.00 -2.63 -1.47
N ILE A 53 2.99 -1.90 -1.02
CA ILE A 53 2.67 -0.56 -1.50
C ILE A 53 2.57 0.38 -0.30
N PHE A 54 3.25 1.52 -0.38
CA PHE A 54 3.20 2.57 0.63
C PHE A 54 2.12 3.60 0.29
N TYR A 55 1.37 4.02 1.31
CA TYR A 55 0.35 5.05 1.21
C TYR A 55 0.52 6.07 2.33
N ASP A 56 0.16 7.32 2.05
CA ASP A 56 -0.22 8.24 3.11
C ASP A 56 -1.67 7.97 3.53
N GLY A 57 -2.02 8.23 4.79
CA GLY A 57 -3.37 7.96 5.29
C GLY A 57 -4.47 8.72 4.53
N SER A 58 -4.16 9.88 3.97
CA SER A 58 -5.08 10.64 3.11
C SER A 58 -5.41 9.88 1.81
N GLU A 59 -4.41 9.22 1.21
CA GLU A 59 -4.60 8.40 0.00
C GLU A 59 -5.45 7.17 0.30
N LEU A 60 -5.19 6.48 1.43
CA LEU A 60 -6.00 5.34 1.86
C LEU A 60 -7.45 5.73 2.13
N ASN A 61 -7.67 6.81 2.86
CA ASN A 61 -9.01 7.35 3.11
C ASN A 61 -9.75 7.65 1.80
N PHE A 62 -9.06 8.26 0.83
CA PHE A 62 -9.63 8.55 -0.48
C PHE A 62 -9.97 7.27 -1.26
N LYS A 63 -9.06 6.28 -1.31
CA LYS A 63 -9.27 5.02 -2.04
C LYS A 63 -10.36 4.15 -1.42
N LEU A 64 -10.47 4.14 -0.10
CA LEU A 64 -11.40 3.28 0.65
C LEU A 64 -12.71 4.00 1.02
N GLY A 65 -12.84 5.30 0.74
CA GLY A 65 -14.02 6.08 1.08
C GLY A 65 -14.26 6.19 2.60
N THR A 66 -13.19 6.23 3.39
CA THR A 66 -13.22 6.26 4.85
C THR A 66 -12.47 7.48 5.41
N LEU A 67 -12.53 7.69 6.72
CA LEU A 67 -11.78 8.70 7.48
C LEU A 67 -11.03 8.08 8.67
N GLU A 68 -10.89 6.75 8.68
CA GLU A 68 -10.28 5.99 9.78
C GLU A 68 -8.76 6.12 9.83
N PHE A 69 -8.12 6.48 8.72
CA PHE A 69 -6.66 6.61 8.64
C PHE A 69 -6.21 8.04 8.98
N ASN A 70 -5.18 8.18 9.80
CA ASN A 70 -4.60 9.48 10.08
C ASN A 70 -3.88 10.00 8.83
N SER A 71 -4.31 11.15 8.33
CA SER A 71 -3.81 11.72 7.07
C SER A 71 -2.32 12.09 7.09
N PHE A 72 -1.70 12.20 8.27
CA PHE A 72 -0.28 12.50 8.40
C PHE A 72 0.62 11.27 8.50
N ASP A 73 0.03 10.11 8.80
CA ASP A 73 0.75 8.86 9.00
C ASP A 73 0.94 8.11 7.67
N SER A 74 1.95 7.25 7.64
CA SER A 74 2.24 6.38 6.50
C SER A 74 1.83 4.95 6.81
N TYR A 75 1.38 4.25 5.78
CA TYR A 75 0.86 2.90 5.86
C TYR A 75 1.50 2.04 4.78
N LEU A 76 1.73 0.78 5.10
CA LEU A 76 2.23 -0.23 4.19
C LEU A 76 1.16 -1.31 4.01
N ALA A 77 0.72 -1.52 2.77
CA ALA A 77 -0.09 -2.66 2.38
C ALA A 77 0.82 -3.78 1.87
N VAL A 78 0.86 -4.90 2.59
CA VAL A 78 1.63 -6.10 2.23
C VAL A 78 0.71 -7.11 1.58
N PHE A 79 1.07 -7.59 0.38
CA PHE A 79 0.29 -8.54 -0.39
C PHE A 79 0.92 -9.94 -0.26
N TRP A 80 0.18 -10.89 0.32
CA TRP A 80 0.67 -12.26 0.54
C TRP A 80 0.26 -13.21 -0.58
N ASP A 81 -1.05 -13.23 -0.88
CA ASP A 81 -1.67 -13.95 -1.99
C ASP A 81 -2.87 -13.12 -2.49
N ARG A 82 -3.59 -13.59 -3.52
CA ARG A 82 -4.58 -12.79 -4.28
C ARG A 82 -5.62 -12.05 -3.43
N ASP A 83 -5.97 -12.59 -2.27
CA ASP A 83 -7.02 -12.06 -1.41
C ASP A 83 -6.57 -11.76 0.02
N GLU A 84 -5.26 -11.82 0.31
CA GLU A 84 -4.73 -11.56 1.66
C GLU A 84 -3.79 -10.34 1.66
N VAL A 85 -4.27 -9.26 2.28
CA VAL A 85 -3.53 -8.01 2.45
C VAL A 85 -3.43 -7.68 3.93
N SER A 86 -2.21 -7.40 4.39
CA SER A 86 -1.97 -6.84 5.73
C SER A 86 -1.69 -5.35 5.62
N LEU A 87 -2.42 -4.56 6.39
CA LEU A 87 -2.21 -3.12 6.48
C LEU A 87 -1.46 -2.78 7.77
N ILE A 88 -0.28 -2.19 7.62
CA ILE A 88 0.64 -1.88 8.70
C ILE A 88 0.79 -0.36 8.77
N GLN A 89 0.45 0.26 9.90
CA GLN A 89 0.74 1.66 10.17
C GLN A 89 2.22 1.78 10.57
N LEU A 90 2.97 2.61 9.88
CA LEU A 90 4.39 2.81 10.14
C LEU A 90 4.59 3.74 11.34
N GLU A 91 5.61 3.45 12.15
CA GLU A 91 6.03 4.32 13.26
C GLU A 91 6.73 5.60 12.75
N SER A 92 7.25 5.56 11.52
CA SER A 92 7.94 6.65 10.85
C SER A 92 7.25 6.99 9.52
N LYS A 93 7.37 8.24 9.09
CA LYS A 93 6.88 8.67 7.79
C LYS A 93 7.74 8.08 6.67
N TYR A 94 7.08 7.56 5.64
CA TYR A 94 7.75 7.04 4.45
C TYR A 94 7.96 8.16 3.43
N TYR A 95 9.19 8.28 2.91
CA TYR A 95 9.60 9.33 1.96
C TYR A 95 10.11 8.76 0.62
N GLY A 96 9.62 7.58 0.22
CA GLY A 96 10.01 6.94 -1.05
C GLY A 96 11.21 5.99 -0.96
N SER A 97 11.73 5.70 0.24
CA SER A 97 12.76 4.69 0.45
C SER A 97 12.76 4.22 1.89
N ILE A 98 13.01 2.91 2.08
CA ILE A 98 13.26 2.32 3.39
C ILE A 98 14.78 2.31 3.62
N ILE A 99 15.24 2.94 4.69
CA ILE A 99 16.66 2.90 5.09
C ILE A 99 16.77 2.13 6.40
N GLY A 100 17.42 0.97 6.37
CA GLY A 100 17.56 0.09 7.54
C GLY A 100 16.25 -0.56 7.98
N ASP A 101 16.15 -0.86 9.27
CA ASP A 101 14.95 -1.42 9.88
C ASP A 101 13.97 -0.30 10.26
N ASN A 102 12.78 -0.34 9.70
CA ASN A 102 11.62 0.42 10.12
C ASN A 102 10.64 -0.48 10.86
N TYR A 103 9.71 0.13 11.59
CA TYR A 103 8.77 -0.57 12.43
C TYR A 103 7.35 -0.07 12.18
N GLY A 104 6.38 -0.93 12.45
CA GLY A 104 4.97 -0.60 12.32
C GLY A 104 4.09 -1.55 13.11
N ILE A 105 2.79 -1.24 13.15
CA ILE A 105 1.78 -2.02 13.85
C ILE A 105 0.63 -2.30 12.89
N ASP A 106 0.20 -3.56 12.82
CA ASP A 106 -0.97 -3.92 12.02
C ASP A 106 -2.29 -3.70 12.77
N GLN A 107 -3.40 -3.94 12.06
CA GLN A 107 -4.75 -3.83 12.60
C GLN A 107 -5.04 -4.77 13.79
N ARG A 108 -4.17 -5.76 14.05
CA ARG A 108 -4.29 -6.72 15.16
C ARG A 108 -3.40 -6.34 16.35
N GLY A 109 -2.64 -5.25 16.26
CA GLY A 109 -1.68 -4.83 17.30
C GLY A 109 -0.38 -5.63 17.29
N ILE A 110 -0.09 -6.37 16.22
CA ILE A 110 1.17 -7.09 16.04
C ILE A 110 2.21 -6.11 15.52
N LYS A 111 3.41 -6.12 16.11
CA LYS A 111 4.52 -5.30 15.63
C LYS A 111 5.17 -5.96 14.43
N TRP A 112 5.56 -5.13 13.48
CA TRP A 112 6.24 -5.50 12.26
C TRP A 112 7.58 -4.79 12.20
N LYS A 113 8.61 -5.51 11.78
CA LYS A 113 9.88 -4.98 11.32
C LYS A 113 9.88 -5.06 9.80
N ILE A 114 10.24 -3.95 9.17
CA ILE A 114 10.19 -3.75 7.73
C ILE A 114 11.56 -3.24 7.29
N SER A 115 12.13 -3.85 6.28
CA SER A 115 13.41 -3.46 5.69
C SER A 115 13.33 -3.55 4.18
N ASP A 116 14.30 -2.94 3.51
CA ASP A 116 14.42 -3.03 2.06
C ASP A 116 14.58 -4.50 1.59
N GLY A 117 14.07 -4.83 0.40
CA GLY A 117 14.13 -6.18 -0.16
C GLY A 117 15.55 -6.76 -0.31
N TYR A 118 16.59 -5.93 -0.44
CA TYR A 118 17.99 -6.36 -0.46
C TYR A 118 18.46 -6.90 0.90
N MET A 119 17.78 -6.56 2.00
CA MET A 119 18.14 -6.98 3.37
C MET A 119 17.52 -8.34 3.76
N CYS A 120 16.90 -9.05 2.81
CA CYS A 120 16.22 -10.32 3.03
C CYS A 120 17.13 -11.56 2.96
N TYR A 121 18.44 -11.38 2.75
CA TYR A 121 19.44 -12.43 2.51
C TYR A 121 20.51 -12.49 3.61
#